data_AF-A0A7Z9Y8G3-F1
#
_entry.id   AF-A0A7Z9Y8G3-F1
#
_cell.length_a   1.000
_cell.length_b   1.000
_cell.length_c   1.000
_cell.angle_alpha   90.00
_cell.angle_beta   90.00
_cell.angle_gamma   90.00
#
_symmetry.space_group_name_H-M   'P 1'
#
loop_
_entity.id
_entity.type
_entity.pdbx_description
1 polymer ?
#
loop_
_entity_poly.entity_id
_entity_poly.type
_entity_poly.pdbx_seq_one_letter_code
_entity_poly.pdbx_strand_id
1 'polypeptide(L)'
;MADEEKEVTLTELSDEVAVAGIEDTVAGLDELDTAVEVGQASRDALAAAASDITHGEDMMDAAEDMAELSDIVGAAGVADFAQGTEMLAASDDIAVMSSIVSAMSADDLERGMDIAAVSGQLAAASDLLDGLDMPIMAAFLEGQSDILREIAVDSLVRFGATRALSEALNQAGVDVAALGVNEMAEGLTRMAASEGLAEGSEMLGEAGAEMVGQGVGEAMASEALREVSLDIAADGIADIATGAGEMAMSDVLDAAAEADAAE
;
A
#
# COMPACT_ATOMS: atom_id res chain seq x y z
N MET A 1 -4.71 -17.47 -97.12
CA MET A 1 -4.81 -17.12 -95.70
C MET A 1 -6.29 -17.06 -95.41
N ALA A 2 -6.90 -18.23 -95.34
CA ALA A 2 -8.28 -18.36 -94.89
C ALA A 2 -8.19 -18.37 -93.36
N ASP A 3 -8.94 -17.50 -92.71
CA ASP A 3 -9.33 -17.65 -91.31
C ASP A 3 -9.91 -19.06 -91.16
N GLU A 4 -9.15 -19.95 -90.54
CA GLU A 4 -9.74 -21.05 -89.78
C GLU A 4 -10.45 -20.38 -88.60
N GLU A 5 -11.68 -19.95 -88.85
CA GLU A 5 -12.63 -19.59 -87.81
C GLU A 5 -12.79 -20.87 -86.97
N LYS A 6 -12.05 -20.95 -85.85
CA LYS A 6 -12.16 -22.05 -84.90
C LYS A 6 -13.60 -22.08 -84.42
N GLU A 7 -14.38 -22.98 -84.98
CA GLU A 7 -15.71 -23.30 -84.50
C GLU A 7 -15.52 -24.01 -83.15
N VAL A 8 -15.59 -23.24 -82.08
CA VAL A 8 -15.55 -23.77 -80.71
C VAL A 8 -16.76 -24.68 -80.56
N THR A 9 -16.51 -25.95 -80.25
CA THR A 9 -17.61 -26.90 -80.05
C THR A 9 -18.30 -26.63 -78.71
N LEU A 10 -19.59 -26.95 -78.61
CA LEU A 10 -20.33 -26.82 -77.34
C LEU A 10 -19.67 -27.63 -76.20
N THR A 11 -19.01 -28.74 -76.54
CA THR A 11 -18.21 -29.54 -75.59
C THR A 11 -16.99 -28.78 -75.08
N GLU A 12 -16.22 -28.12 -75.97
CA GLU A 12 -15.06 -27.31 -75.54
C GLU A 12 -15.49 -26.13 -74.65
N LEU A 13 -16.63 -25.50 -74.96
CA LEU A 13 -17.19 -24.43 -74.12
C LEU A 13 -17.67 -24.96 -72.76
N SER A 14 -18.31 -26.14 -72.76
CA SER A 14 -18.72 -26.81 -71.51
C SER A 14 -17.50 -27.09 -70.62
N ASP A 15 -16.43 -27.66 -71.17
CA ASP A 15 -15.20 -27.97 -70.43
C ASP A 15 -14.56 -26.69 -69.87
N GLU A 16 -14.50 -25.61 -70.65
CA GLU A 16 -13.94 -24.32 -70.20
C GLU A 16 -14.75 -23.74 -69.03
N VAL A 17 -16.08 -23.75 -69.12
CA VAL A 17 -16.97 -23.26 -68.06
C VAL A 17 -16.89 -24.17 -66.82
N ALA A 18 -16.77 -25.49 -66.98
CA ALA A 18 -16.56 -26.40 -65.85
C ALA A 18 -15.25 -26.11 -65.11
N VAL A 19 -14.16 -25.90 -65.85
CA VAL A 19 -12.85 -25.61 -65.27
C VAL A 19 -12.88 -24.27 -64.53
N ALA A 20 -13.43 -23.22 -65.14
CA ALA A 20 -13.62 -21.93 -64.48
C ALA A 20 -14.43 -22.07 -63.18
N GLY A 21 -15.53 -22.84 -63.22
CA GLY A 21 -16.37 -23.02 -62.05
C GLY A 21 -15.69 -23.80 -60.91
N ILE A 22 -14.81 -24.75 -61.24
CA ILE A 22 -13.97 -25.44 -60.25
C ILE A 22 -12.93 -24.48 -59.67
N GLU A 23 -12.27 -23.66 -60.51
CA GLU A 23 -11.26 -22.70 -60.08
C GLU A 23 -11.84 -21.66 -59.11
N ASP A 24 -12.99 -21.06 -59.44
CA ASP A 24 -13.71 -20.11 -58.57
C ASP A 24 -14.15 -20.77 -57.26
N THR A 25 -14.63 -22.02 -57.32
CA THR A 25 -15.00 -22.76 -56.10
C THR A 25 -13.79 -23.01 -55.21
N VAL A 26 -12.63 -23.36 -55.77
CA VAL A 26 -11.40 -23.58 -55.01
C VAL A 26 -10.89 -22.26 -54.41
N ALA A 27 -10.89 -21.18 -55.20
CA ALA A 27 -10.50 -19.85 -54.72
C ALA A 27 -11.36 -19.41 -53.53
N GLY A 28 -12.68 -19.53 -53.63
CA GLY A 28 -13.56 -19.16 -52.53
C GLY A 28 -13.43 -20.06 -51.29
N LEU A 29 -13.04 -21.34 -51.44
CA LEU A 29 -12.70 -22.20 -50.30
C LEU A 29 -11.40 -21.75 -49.61
N ASP A 30 -10.38 -21.36 -50.36
CA ASP A 30 -9.13 -20.83 -49.81
C ASP A 30 -9.35 -19.49 -49.09
N GLU A 31 -10.25 -18.64 -49.61
CA GLU A 31 -10.67 -17.41 -48.93
C GLU A 31 -11.42 -17.70 -47.62
N LEU A 32 -12.33 -18.68 -47.61
CA LEU A 32 -13.00 -19.08 -46.37
C LEU A 32 -12.03 -19.62 -45.30
N ASP A 33 -11.01 -20.39 -45.70
CA ASP A 33 -9.96 -20.84 -44.77
C ASP A 33 -9.18 -19.64 -44.19
N THR A 34 -8.80 -18.70 -45.07
CA THR A 34 -8.16 -17.43 -44.67
C THR A 34 -9.04 -16.63 -43.71
N ALA A 35 -10.34 -16.52 -43.99
CA ALA A 35 -11.29 -15.85 -43.12
C ALA A 35 -11.38 -16.49 -41.73
N VAL A 36 -11.31 -17.83 -41.66
CA VAL A 36 -11.28 -18.56 -40.40
C VAL A 36 -10.01 -18.26 -39.60
N GLU A 37 -8.84 -18.22 -40.25
CA GLU A 37 -7.57 -17.88 -39.59
C GLU A 37 -7.59 -16.44 -39.05
N VAL A 38 -8.02 -15.46 -39.85
CA VAL A 38 -8.15 -14.07 -39.41
C VAL A 38 -9.17 -13.94 -38.27
N GLY A 39 -10.27 -14.68 -38.34
CA GLY A 39 -11.28 -14.73 -37.28
C GLY A 39 -10.78 -15.37 -35.98
N GLN A 40 -9.85 -16.33 -36.06
CA GLN A 40 -9.16 -16.86 -34.87
C GLN A 40 -8.24 -15.81 -34.26
N ALA A 41 -7.42 -15.14 -35.08
CA ALA A 41 -6.53 -14.07 -34.62
C ALA A 41 -7.32 -12.92 -33.95
N SER A 42 -8.49 -12.56 -34.49
CA SER A 42 -9.41 -11.61 -33.88
C SER A 42 -9.84 -12.04 -32.47
N ARG A 43 -10.29 -13.29 -32.30
CA ARG A 43 -10.72 -13.80 -30.98
C ARG A 43 -9.59 -13.84 -29.97
N ASP A 44 -8.40 -14.25 -30.40
CA ASP A 44 -7.21 -14.31 -29.55
C ASP A 44 -6.80 -12.90 -29.09
N ALA A 45 -6.81 -11.93 -30.01
CA ALA A 45 -6.56 -10.53 -29.68
C ALA A 45 -7.61 -9.95 -28.71
N LEU A 46 -8.89 -10.28 -28.89
CA LEU A 46 -9.95 -9.85 -27.97
C LEU A 46 -9.79 -10.49 -26.57
N ALA A 47 -9.35 -11.73 -26.51
CA ALA A 47 -9.10 -12.41 -25.24
C ALA A 47 -7.90 -11.80 -24.50
N ALA A 48 -6.81 -11.48 -25.20
CA ALA A 48 -5.68 -10.75 -24.65
C ALA A 48 -6.11 -9.36 -24.13
N ALA A 49 -6.86 -8.61 -24.96
CA ALA A 49 -7.41 -7.32 -24.59
C ALA A 49 -8.23 -7.35 -23.29
N ALA A 50 -9.13 -8.33 -23.17
CA ALA A 50 -9.96 -8.48 -21.97
C ALA A 50 -9.12 -8.83 -20.72
N SER A 51 -8.07 -9.64 -20.89
CA SER A 51 -7.13 -9.97 -19.82
C SER A 51 -6.35 -8.75 -19.35
N ASP A 52 -5.81 -7.96 -20.27
CA ASP A 52 -5.01 -6.78 -19.97
C ASP A 52 -5.87 -5.68 -19.32
N ILE A 53 -7.10 -5.45 -19.81
CA ILE A 53 -8.03 -4.51 -19.16
C ILE A 53 -8.32 -4.95 -17.73
N THR A 54 -8.63 -6.23 -17.51
CA THR A 54 -8.96 -6.74 -16.16
C THR A 54 -7.75 -6.61 -15.21
N HIS A 55 -6.56 -6.99 -15.67
CA HIS A 55 -5.35 -6.85 -14.84
C HIS A 55 -4.98 -5.40 -14.58
N GLY A 56 -5.20 -4.51 -15.54
CA GLY A 56 -5.00 -3.08 -15.36
C GLY A 56 -5.96 -2.49 -14.33
N GLU A 57 -7.24 -2.85 -14.37
CA GLU A 57 -8.23 -2.47 -13.36
C GLU A 57 -7.87 -3.01 -11.97
N ASP A 58 -7.50 -4.29 -11.85
CA ASP A 58 -7.05 -4.89 -10.58
C ASP A 58 -5.83 -4.15 -9.99
N MET A 59 -4.89 -3.70 -10.83
CA MET A 59 -3.73 -2.90 -10.40
C MET A 59 -4.12 -1.51 -9.93
N MET A 60 -5.08 -0.86 -10.58
CA MET A 60 -5.59 0.44 -10.17
C MET A 60 -6.36 0.36 -8.84
N ASP A 61 -7.15 -0.69 -8.63
CA ASP A 61 -7.83 -0.94 -7.35
C ASP A 61 -6.79 -1.17 -6.23
N ALA A 62 -5.76 -1.98 -6.50
CA ALA A 62 -4.66 -2.19 -5.56
C ALA A 62 -3.88 -0.90 -5.26
N ALA A 63 -3.75 0.01 -6.23
CA ALA A 63 -3.16 1.32 -6.03
C ALA A 63 -4.02 2.18 -5.09
N GLU A 64 -5.34 2.20 -5.29
CA GLU A 64 -6.27 2.95 -4.42
C GLU A 64 -6.20 2.45 -2.97
N ASP A 65 -6.27 1.13 -2.76
CA ASP A 65 -6.12 0.51 -1.44
C ASP A 65 -4.78 0.88 -0.78
N MET A 66 -3.69 0.89 -1.57
CA MET A 66 -2.37 1.26 -1.07
C MET A 66 -2.26 2.75 -0.70
N ALA A 67 -2.94 3.64 -1.44
CA ALA A 67 -3.04 5.06 -1.09
C ALA A 67 -3.80 5.25 0.22
N GLU A 68 -4.92 4.55 0.42
CA GLU A 68 -5.67 4.63 1.68
C GLU A 68 -4.83 4.14 2.87
N LEU A 69 -4.11 3.02 2.70
CA LEU A 69 -3.19 2.51 3.72
C LEU A 69 -2.05 3.49 4.01
N SER A 70 -1.50 4.15 2.99
CA SER A 70 -0.51 5.22 3.16
C SER A 70 -1.06 6.33 4.07
N ASP A 71 -2.26 6.83 3.79
CA ASP A 71 -2.87 7.91 4.58
C ASP A 71 -3.09 7.51 6.04
N ILE A 72 -3.57 6.29 6.29
CA ILE A 72 -3.78 5.75 7.64
C ILE A 72 -2.45 5.64 8.39
N VAL A 73 -1.44 5.04 7.77
CA VAL A 73 -0.11 4.84 8.40
C VAL A 73 0.59 6.17 8.62
N GLY A 74 0.46 7.11 7.68
CA GLY A 74 1.03 8.46 7.80
C GLY A 74 0.38 9.24 8.94
N ALA A 75 -0.95 9.21 9.04
CA ALA A 75 -1.68 9.84 10.14
C ALA A 75 -1.31 9.23 11.50
N ALA A 76 -1.16 7.91 11.58
CA ALA A 76 -0.67 7.23 12.79
C ALA A 76 0.75 7.70 13.14
N GLY A 77 1.66 7.76 12.15
CA GLY A 77 3.03 8.20 12.37
C GLY A 77 3.15 9.65 12.89
N VAL A 78 2.31 10.56 12.40
CA VAL A 78 2.22 11.94 12.92
C VAL A 78 1.72 11.95 14.37
N ALA A 79 0.72 11.12 14.69
CA ALA A 79 0.16 11.03 16.03
C ALA A 79 1.20 10.49 17.04
N ASP A 80 1.93 9.41 16.70
CA ASP A 80 2.97 8.85 17.57
C ASP A 80 4.12 9.86 17.77
N PHE A 81 4.51 10.56 16.69
CA PHE A 81 5.53 11.61 16.80
C PHE A 81 5.10 12.72 17.75
N ALA A 82 3.86 13.22 17.61
CA ALA A 82 3.30 14.23 18.50
C ALA A 82 3.26 13.73 19.95
N GLN A 83 2.76 12.51 20.19
CA GLN A 83 2.74 11.89 21.51
C GLN A 83 4.16 11.81 22.11
N GLY A 84 5.15 11.40 21.32
CA GLY A 84 6.54 11.36 21.76
C GLY A 84 7.08 12.73 22.18
N THR A 85 6.72 13.81 21.48
CA THR A 85 7.08 15.18 21.87
C THR A 85 6.40 15.62 23.17
N GLU A 86 5.13 15.25 23.38
CA GLU A 86 4.41 15.54 24.63
C GLU A 86 5.02 14.79 25.81
N MET A 87 5.45 13.55 25.62
CA MET A 87 6.14 12.78 26.64
C MET A 87 7.49 13.40 27.02
N LEU A 88 8.25 13.91 26.05
CA LEU A 88 9.48 14.66 26.34
C LEU A 88 9.19 15.91 27.18
N ALA A 89 8.18 16.70 26.82
CA ALA A 89 7.79 17.86 27.62
C ALA A 89 7.36 17.46 29.05
N ALA A 90 6.59 16.38 29.19
CA ALA A 90 6.22 15.83 30.49
C ALA A 90 7.43 15.35 31.30
N SER A 91 8.46 14.81 30.65
CA SER A 91 9.69 14.40 31.32
C SER A 91 10.48 15.58 31.88
N ASP A 92 10.51 16.71 31.17
CA ASP A 92 11.13 17.95 31.64
C ASP A 92 10.39 18.51 32.85
N ASP A 93 9.05 18.49 32.84
CA ASP A 93 8.24 18.90 33.98
C ASP A 93 8.52 18.04 35.22
N ILE A 94 8.66 16.72 35.04
CA ILE A 94 9.03 15.78 36.12
C ILE A 94 10.43 16.09 36.65
N ALA A 95 11.40 16.41 35.79
CA ALA A 95 12.73 16.80 36.21
C ALA A 95 12.71 18.09 37.04
N VAL A 96 11.90 19.08 36.66
CA VAL A 96 11.68 20.30 37.44
C VAL A 96 11.06 19.96 38.81
N MET A 97 10.02 19.11 38.85
CA MET A 97 9.41 18.68 40.12
C MET A 97 10.40 17.93 41.02
N SER A 98 11.23 17.04 40.45
CA SER A 98 12.29 16.35 41.18
C SER A 98 13.28 17.34 41.82
N SER A 99 13.66 18.39 41.09
CA SER A 99 14.55 19.44 41.60
C SER A 99 13.93 20.22 42.77
N ILE A 100 12.64 20.53 42.70
CA ILE A 100 11.91 21.22 43.78
C ILE A 100 11.85 20.33 45.02
N VAL A 101 11.51 19.05 44.87
CA VAL A 101 11.48 18.09 45.99
C VAL A 101 12.88 17.90 46.59
N SER A 102 13.92 17.89 45.75
CA SER A 102 15.32 17.84 46.21
C SER A 102 15.69 19.06 47.05
N ALA A 103 15.32 20.26 46.62
CA ALA A 103 15.55 21.50 47.36
C ALA A 103 14.81 21.50 48.71
N MET A 104 13.54 21.07 48.73
CA MET A 104 12.78 20.91 49.98
C MET A 104 13.45 19.91 50.93
N SER A 105 14.02 18.82 50.40
CA SER A 105 14.75 17.85 51.21
C SER A 105 15.99 18.47 51.86
N ALA A 106 16.73 19.31 51.15
CA ALA A 106 17.91 19.99 51.69
C ALA A 106 17.56 20.92 52.85
N ASP A 107 16.45 21.66 52.74
CA ASP A 107 15.94 22.54 53.81
C ASP A 107 15.50 21.73 55.04
N ASP A 108 14.80 20.60 54.85
CA ASP A 108 14.39 19.70 55.94
C ASP A 108 15.61 19.11 56.68
N LEU A 109 16.68 18.77 55.95
CA LEU A 109 17.95 18.30 56.53
C LEU A 109 18.65 19.40 57.36
N GLU A 110 18.79 20.60 56.80
CA GLU A 110 19.42 21.73 57.48
C GLU A 110 18.69 22.04 58.79
N ARG A 111 17.36 22.18 58.73
CA ARG A 111 16.54 22.41 59.92
C ARG A 111 16.66 21.26 60.93
N GLY A 112 16.64 20.01 60.48
CA GLY A 112 16.81 18.85 61.37
C GLY A 112 18.15 18.87 62.10
N MET A 113 19.24 19.22 61.40
CA MET A 113 20.58 19.34 61.97
C MET A 113 20.72 20.49 62.96
N ASP A 114 20.12 21.65 62.66
CA ASP A 114 20.10 22.80 63.57
C ASP A 114 19.37 22.48 64.88
N ILE A 115 18.19 21.84 64.78
CA ILE A 115 17.41 21.42 65.95
C ILE A 115 18.17 20.37 66.76
N ALA A 116 18.84 19.41 66.11
CA ALA A 116 19.67 18.42 66.78
C ALA A 116 20.84 19.07 67.54
N ALA A 117 21.48 20.08 66.94
CA ALA A 117 22.57 20.81 67.58
C ALA A 117 22.09 21.57 68.82
N VAL A 118 20.96 22.28 68.73
CA VAL A 118 20.36 22.99 69.87
C VAL A 118 19.95 22.00 70.97
N SER A 119 19.32 20.87 70.62
CA SER A 119 19.01 19.79 71.57
C SER A 119 20.25 19.34 72.34
N GLY A 120 21.35 19.03 71.64
CA GLY A 120 22.61 18.63 72.27
C GLY A 120 23.21 19.70 73.19
N GLN A 121 23.08 20.98 72.84
CA GLN A 121 23.50 22.10 73.68
C GLN A 121 22.66 22.20 74.96
N LEU A 122 21.34 21.99 74.87
CA LEU A 122 20.44 21.99 76.03
C LEU A 122 20.71 20.80 76.96
N ALA A 123 21.00 19.62 76.41
CA ALA A 123 21.42 18.45 77.19
C ALA A 123 22.70 18.75 77.99
N ALA A 124 23.73 19.28 77.34
CA ALA A 124 24.98 19.64 78.03
C ALA A 124 24.79 20.72 79.10
N ALA A 125 23.89 21.69 78.85
CA ALA A 125 23.54 22.70 79.83
C ALA A 125 22.75 22.11 81.02
N SER A 126 21.88 21.12 80.78
CA SER A 126 21.19 20.37 81.83
C SER A 126 22.19 19.68 82.76
N ASP A 127 23.14 18.94 82.19
CA ASP A 127 24.19 18.22 82.94
C ASP A 127 25.02 19.17 83.82
N LEU A 128 25.32 20.36 83.31
CA LEU A 128 26.02 21.39 84.06
C LEU A 128 25.19 21.93 85.24
N LEU A 129 23.90 22.18 85.04
CA LEU A 129 23.01 22.70 86.09
C LEU A 129 22.71 21.65 87.17
N ASP A 130 22.62 20.37 86.80
CA ASP A 130 22.50 19.28 87.75
C ASP A 130 23.73 19.23 88.66
N GLY A 131 24.94 19.37 88.09
CA GLY A 131 26.19 19.47 88.84
C GLY A 131 26.33 20.73 89.73
N LEU A 132 25.50 21.76 89.53
CA LEU A 132 25.43 22.97 90.35
C LEU A 132 24.30 22.93 91.40
N ASP A 133 23.70 21.75 91.65
CA ASP A 133 22.56 21.57 92.56
C ASP A 133 21.33 22.41 92.18
N MET A 134 21.07 22.59 90.87
CA MET A 134 19.89 23.30 90.33
C MET A 134 18.88 22.37 89.62
N PRO A 135 18.28 21.39 90.33
CA PRO A 135 17.59 20.25 89.71
C PRO A 135 16.34 20.60 88.90
N ILE A 136 15.63 21.68 89.27
CA ILE A 136 14.41 22.09 88.53
C ILE A 136 14.78 22.62 87.14
N MET A 137 15.87 23.38 87.04
CA MET A 137 16.31 23.91 85.74
C MET A 137 16.97 22.81 84.90
N ALA A 138 17.74 21.92 85.52
CA ALA A 138 18.28 20.74 84.84
C ALA A 138 17.14 19.91 84.21
N ALA A 139 16.16 19.47 85.01
CA ALA A 139 15.02 18.69 84.51
C ALA A 139 14.22 19.40 83.40
N PHE A 140 14.09 20.74 83.47
CA PHE A 140 13.46 21.51 82.39
C PHE A 140 14.27 21.48 81.09
N LEU A 141 15.59 21.70 81.16
CA LEU A 141 16.47 21.69 79.99
C LEU A 141 16.59 20.29 79.37
N GLU A 142 16.63 19.24 80.19
CA GLU A 142 16.58 17.85 79.74
C GLU A 142 15.28 17.58 78.96
N GLY A 143 14.13 17.95 79.53
CA GLY A 143 12.83 17.78 78.85
C GLY A 143 12.73 18.56 77.52
N GLN A 144 13.25 19.79 77.47
CA GLN A 144 13.31 20.55 76.21
C GLN A 144 14.28 19.94 75.20
N SER A 145 15.45 19.46 75.66
CA SER A 145 16.40 18.72 74.83
C SER A 145 15.76 17.49 74.19
N ASP A 146 15.03 16.70 74.96
CA ASP A 146 14.35 15.49 74.47
C ASP A 146 13.29 15.81 73.42
N ILE A 147 12.47 16.86 73.64
CA ILE A 147 11.47 17.32 72.66
C ILE A 147 12.15 17.76 71.36
N LEU A 148 13.21 18.57 71.43
CA LEU A 148 13.93 19.01 70.24
C LEU A 148 14.60 17.83 69.52
N ARG A 149 15.12 16.85 70.27
CA ARG A 149 15.70 15.63 69.67
C ARG A 149 14.65 14.86 68.87
N GLU A 150 13.44 14.70 69.40
CA GLU A 150 12.35 14.02 68.70
C GLU A 150 11.98 14.75 67.40
N ILE A 151 11.85 16.09 67.44
CA ILE A 151 11.58 16.92 66.25
C ILE A 151 12.72 16.82 65.22
N ALA A 152 13.98 16.78 65.67
CA ALA A 152 15.12 16.61 64.79
C ALA A 152 15.10 15.24 64.08
N VAL A 153 14.80 14.16 64.81
CA VAL A 153 14.68 12.82 64.24
C VAL A 153 13.55 12.77 63.20
N ASP A 154 12.38 13.34 63.50
CA ASP A 154 11.26 13.42 62.55
C ASP A 154 11.67 14.20 61.27
N SER A 155 12.36 15.32 61.42
CA SER A 155 12.86 16.13 60.29
C SER A 155 13.86 15.35 59.42
N LEU A 156 14.75 14.55 60.02
CA LEU A 156 15.70 13.71 59.29
C LEU A 156 15.02 12.54 58.56
N VAL A 157 13.99 11.94 59.16
CA VAL A 157 13.18 10.91 58.49
C VAL A 157 12.45 11.51 57.30
N ARG A 158 11.86 12.70 57.46
CA ARG A 158 11.20 13.45 56.40
C ARG A 158 12.17 13.82 55.27
N PHE A 159 13.39 14.23 55.59
CA PHE A 159 14.46 14.41 54.60
C PHE A 159 14.74 13.13 53.81
N GLY A 160 14.90 11.99 54.50
CA GLY A 160 15.14 10.70 53.84
C GLY A 160 14.01 10.33 52.87
N ALA A 161 12.76 10.53 53.27
CA ALA A 161 11.59 10.28 52.43
C ALA A 161 11.51 11.21 51.21
N THR A 162 11.74 12.51 51.39
CA THR A 162 11.71 13.50 50.29
C THR A 162 12.87 13.28 49.30
N ARG A 163 14.06 12.91 49.80
CA ARG A 163 15.19 12.53 48.94
C ARG A 163 14.86 11.29 48.09
N ALA A 164 14.33 10.24 48.70
CA ALA A 164 13.93 9.03 47.98
C ALA A 164 12.84 9.33 46.93
N LEU A 165 11.89 10.23 47.24
CA LEU A 165 10.89 10.68 46.29
C LEU A 165 11.50 11.46 45.12
N SER A 166 12.44 12.38 45.37
CA SER A 166 13.14 13.14 44.33
C SER A 166 13.90 12.20 43.38
N GLU A 167 14.57 11.17 43.90
CA GLU A 167 15.26 10.16 43.11
C GLU A 167 14.28 9.34 42.26
N ALA A 168 13.16 8.89 42.84
CA ALA A 168 12.12 8.18 42.11
C ALA A 168 11.48 9.04 41.00
N LEU A 169 11.24 10.33 41.26
CA LEU A 169 10.75 11.26 40.24
C LEU A 169 11.77 11.46 39.12
N ASN A 170 13.05 11.61 39.44
CA ASN A 170 14.09 11.75 38.43
C ASN A 170 14.15 10.51 37.53
N GLN A 171 14.11 9.31 38.12
CA GLN A 171 14.08 8.07 37.34
C GLN A 171 12.83 7.98 36.46
N ALA A 172 11.64 8.32 36.99
CA ALA A 172 10.42 8.34 36.22
C ALA A 172 10.50 9.34 35.04
N GLY A 173 11.13 10.51 35.24
CA GLY A 173 11.40 11.46 34.17
C GLY A 173 12.29 10.86 33.07
N VAL A 174 13.38 10.17 33.43
CA VAL A 174 14.24 9.47 32.47
C VAL A 174 13.47 8.40 31.69
N ASP A 175 12.63 7.62 32.36
CA ASP A 175 11.85 6.56 31.73
C ASP A 175 10.81 7.14 30.76
N VAL A 176 10.11 8.22 31.15
CA VAL A 176 9.15 8.92 30.27
C VAL A 176 9.86 9.56 29.08
N ALA A 177 11.04 10.14 29.28
CA ALA A 177 11.83 10.69 28.18
C ALA A 177 12.24 9.60 27.17
N ALA A 178 12.68 8.45 27.67
CA ALA A 178 13.06 7.31 26.83
C ALA A 178 11.86 6.78 26.02
N LEU A 179 10.68 6.67 26.62
CA LEU A 179 9.45 6.32 25.90
C LEU A 179 9.11 7.39 24.84
N GLY A 180 9.23 8.68 25.17
CA GLY A 180 8.98 9.76 24.21
C GLY A 180 9.91 9.70 22.99
N VAL A 181 11.20 9.40 23.17
CA VAL A 181 12.14 9.20 22.06
C VAL A 181 11.76 8.00 21.20
N ASN A 182 11.33 6.88 21.81
CA ASN A 182 10.91 5.70 21.07
C ASN A 182 9.64 5.97 20.25
N GLU A 183 8.62 6.61 20.82
CA GLU A 183 7.38 6.97 20.09
C GLU A 183 7.67 7.90 18.90
N MET A 184 8.55 8.90 19.07
CA MET A 184 8.99 9.73 17.93
C MET A 184 9.69 8.91 16.84
N ALA A 185 10.54 7.96 17.21
CA ALA A 185 11.25 7.11 16.26
C ALA A 185 10.29 6.16 15.52
N GLU A 186 9.31 5.59 16.23
CA GLU A 186 8.24 4.79 15.63
C GLU A 186 7.41 5.64 14.67
N GLY A 187 7.00 6.83 15.10
CA GLY A 187 6.23 7.76 14.26
C GLY A 187 6.97 8.13 12.98
N LEU A 188 8.27 8.44 13.06
CA LEU A 188 9.12 8.69 11.89
C LEU A 188 9.21 7.47 10.96
N THR A 189 9.33 6.27 11.53
CA THR A 189 9.38 5.03 10.73
C THR A 189 8.06 4.77 10.00
N ARG A 190 6.92 5.01 10.67
CA ARG A 190 5.59 4.90 10.04
C ARG A 190 5.39 5.95 8.95
N MET A 191 5.80 7.20 9.16
CA MET A 191 5.74 8.24 8.13
C MET A 191 6.59 7.89 6.89
N ALA A 192 7.80 7.35 7.09
CA ALA A 192 8.63 6.88 5.98
C ALA A 192 7.99 5.69 5.25
N ALA A 193 7.34 4.78 5.99
CA ALA A 193 6.60 3.67 5.39
C ALA A 193 5.39 4.15 4.59
N SER A 194 4.64 5.14 5.06
CA SER A 194 3.53 5.73 4.29
C SER A 194 4.01 6.40 3.02
N GLU A 195 5.14 7.12 3.05
CA GLU A 195 5.71 7.72 1.84
C GLU A 195 6.03 6.65 0.78
N GLY A 196 6.62 5.52 1.19
CA GLY A 196 6.86 4.39 0.28
C GLY A 196 5.58 3.72 -0.24
N LEU A 197 4.50 3.68 0.56
CA LEU A 197 3.19 3.21 0.12
C LEU A 197 2.55 4.17 -0.90
N ALA A 198 2.66 5.48 -0.68
CA ALA A 198 2.17 6.49 -1.62
C ALA A 198 2.88 6.41 -2.97
N GLU A 199 4.21 6.29 -2.98
CA GLU A 199 4.99 6.10 -4.21
C GLU A 199 4.63 4.78 -4.90
N GLY A 200 4.48 3.69 -4.13
CA GLY A 200 4.05 2.39 -4.63
C GLY A 200 2.66 2.43 -5.28
N SER A 201 1.72 3.15 -4.65
CA SER A 201 0.38 3.37 -5.17
C SER A 201 0.42 4.11 -6.52
N GLU A 202 1.18 5.21 -6.62
CA GLU A 202 1.32 5.97 -7.88
C GLU A 202 1.86 5.09 -9.02
N MET A 203 2.91 4.31 -8.75
CA MET A 203 3.49 3.39 -9.74
C MET A 203 2.49 2.31 -10.20
N LEU A 204 1.74 1.72 -9.27
CA LEU A 204 0.73 0.71 -9.60
C LEU A 204 -0.42 1.32 -10.40
N GLY A 205 -0.86 2.52 -10.05
CA GLY A 205 -1.92 3.24 -10.76
C GLY A 205 -1.52 3.58 -12.20
N GLU A 206 -0.28 4.04 -12.41
CA GLU A 206 0.26 4.31 -13.75
C GLU A 206 0.37 3.04 -14.59
N ALA A 207 0.95 1.97 -14.02
CA ALA A 207 1.08 0.68 -14.70
C ALA A 207 -0.28 0.06 -15.06
N GLY A 208 -1.26 0.14 -14.14
CA GLY A 208 -2.62 -0.31 -14.38
C GLY A 208 -3.30 0.46 -15.51
N ALA A 209 -3.17 1.80 -15.50
CA ALA A 209 -3.71 2.65 -16.56
C ALA A 209 -3.08 2.39 -17.93
N GLU A 210 -1.77 2.15 -17.98
CA GLU A 210 -1.06 1.76 -19.20
C GLU A 210 -1.60 0.43 -19.76
N MET A 211 -1.79 -0.57 -18.89
CA MET A 211 -2.29 -1.89 -19.28
C MET A 211 -3.73 -1.84 -19.78
N VAL A 212 -4.61 -1.06 -19.13
CA VAL A 212 -5.96 -0.79 -19.66
C VAL A 212 -5.88 -0.13 -21.04
N GLY A 213 -4.98 0.84 -21.22
CA GLY A 213 -4.75 1.50 -22.50
C GLY A 213 -4.31 0.54 -23.60
N GLN A 214 -3.39 -0.38 -23.28
CA GLN A 214 -2.95 -1.43 -24.20
C GLN A 214 -4.11 -2.36 -24.56
N GLY A 215 -4.84 -2.86 -23.57
CA GLY A 215 -5.96 -3.77 -23.81
C GLY A 215 -7.09 -3.13 -24.63
N VAL A 216 -7.38 -1.83 -24.45
CA VAL A 216 -8.30 -1.10 -25.33
C VAL A 216 -7.79 -1.05 -26.78
N GLY A 217 -6.49 -0.83 -26.98
CA GLY A 217 -5.86 -0.87 -28.30
C GLY A 217 -5.97 -2.24 -28.97
N GLU A 218 -5.75 -3.31 -28.21
CA GLU A 218 -5.88 -4.70 -28.68
C GLU A 218 -7.34 -5.05 -29.00
N ALA A 219 -8.31 -4.56 -28.22
CA ALA A 219 -9.73 -4.74 -28.50
C ALA A 219 -10.12 -4.10 -29.84
N MET A 220 -9.64 -2.88 -30.12
CA MET A 220 -9.87 -2.23 -31.41
C MET A 220 -9.23 -2.99 -32.57
N ALA A 221 -8.02 -3.50 -32.39
CA ALA A 221 -7.35 -4.33 -33.39
C ALA A 221 -8.14 -5.63 -33.65
N SER A 222 -8.68 -6.25 -32.60
CA SER A 222 -9.51 -7.44 -32.72
C SER A 222 -10.78 -7.19 -33.55
N GLU A 223 -11.39 -6.01 -33.40
CA GLU A 223 -12.58 -5.63 -34.16
C GLU A 223 -12.25 -5.40 -35.64
N ALA A 224 -11.13 -4.74 -35.95
CA ALA A 224 -10.67 -4.57 -37.31
C ALA A 224 -10.38 -5.93 -38.00
N LEU A 225 -9.73 -6.87 -37.29
CA LEU A 225 -9.51 -8.23 -37.80
C LEU A 225 -10.83 -8.97 -38.02
N ARG A 226 -11.82 -8.79 -37.14
CA ARG A 226 -13.16 -9.37 -37.31
C ARG A 226 -13.84 -8.87 -38.57
N GLU A 227 -13.76 -7.56 -38.83
CA GLU A 227 -14.32 -6.95 -40.04
C GLU A 227 -13.66 -7.53 -41.30
N VAL A 228 -12.32 -7.58 -41.35
CA VAL A 228 -11.57 -8.18 -42.46
C VAL A 228 -11.93 -9.65 -42.67
N SER A 229 -12.05 -10.44 -41.59
CA SER A 229 -12.48 -11.85 -41.67
C SER A 229 -13.88 -11.99 -42.29
N LEU A 230 -14.81 -11.11 -41.94
CA LEU A 230 -16.16 -11.13 -42.49
C LEU A 230 -16.20 -10.74 -43.98
N ASP A 231 -15.38 -9.77 -44.38
CA ASP A 231 -15.26 -9.35 -45.78
C ASP A 231 -14.67 -10.48 -46.64
N ILE A 232 -13.56 -11.09 -46.21
CA ILE A 232 -12.95 -12.24 -46.91
C ILE A 232 -13.94 -13.42 -47.00
N ALA A 233 -14.70 -13.69 -45.95
CA ALA A 233 -15.69 -14.75 -45.98
C ALA A 233 -16.83 -14.45 -46.97
N ALA A 234 -17.21 -13.17 -47.12
CA ALA A 234 -18.25 -12.76 -48.05
C ALA A 234 -17.79 -12.93 -49.51
N ASP A 235 -16.55 -12.55 -49.80
CA ASP A 235 -15.92 -12.74 -51.12
C ASP A 235 -15.83 -14.24 -51.44
N GLY A 236 -15.35 -15.06 -50.50
CA GLY A 236 -15.22 -16.50 -50.74
C GLY A 236 -16.56 -17.22 -50.96
N ILE A 237 -17.63 -16.77 -50.30
CA ILE A 237 -19.00 -17.25 -50.56
C ILE A 237 -19.47 -16.85 -51.96
N ALA A 238 -19.13 -15.64 -52.42
CA ALA A 238 -19.51 -15.14 -53.74
C ALA A 238 -18.80 -15.92 -54.85
N ASP A 239 -17.51 -16.24 -54.68
CA ASP A 239 -16.73 -17.03 -55.64
C ASP A 239 -17.23 -18.47 -55.72
N ILE A 240 -17.52 -19.12 -54.59
CA ILE A 240 -18.16 -20.45 -54.57
C ILE A 240 -19.52 -20.42 -55.28
N ALA A 241 -20.32 -19.37 -55.07
CA ALA A 241 -21.62 -19.25 -55.71
C ALA A 241 -21.50 -19.05 -57.23
N THR A 242 -20.52 -18.26 -57.67
CA THR A 242 -20.20 -18.06 -59.09
C THR A 242 -19.75 -19.38 -59.71
N GLY A 243 -18.78 -20.05 -59.09
CA GLY A 243 -18.27 -21.31 -59.59
C GLY A 243 -19.31 -22.44 -59.63
N ALA A 244 -20.22 -22.50 -58.65
CA ALA A 244 -21.36 -23.42 -58.68
C ALA A 244 -22.34 -23.11 -59.83
N GLY A 245 -22.54 -21.82 -60.15
CA GLY A 245 -23.35 -21.39 -61.29
C GLY A 245 -22.73 -21.80 -62.62
N GLU A 246 -21.42 -21.66 -62.76
CA GLU A 246 -20.67 -22.06 -63.95
C GLU A 246 -20.69 -23.58 -64.16
N MET A 247 -20.41 -24.37 -63.12
CA MET A 247 -20.52 -25.83 -63.21
C MET A 247 -21.93 -26.29 -63.65
N ALA A 248 -22.98 -25.68 -63.10
CA ALA A 248 -24.35 -25.97 -63.51
C ALA A 248 -24.64 -25.57 -64.97
N MET A 249 -23.99 -24.50 -65.46
CA MET A 249 -24.09 -24.07 -66.86
C MET A 249 -23.34 -25.02 -67.80
N SER A 250 -22.18 -25.53 -67.38
CA SER A 250 -21.45 -26.58 -68.11
C SER A 250 -22.31 -27.83 -68.30
N ASP A 251 -22.96 -28.33 -67.24
CA ASP A 251 -23.87 -29.48 -67.34
C ASP A 251 -24.98 -29.26 -68.38
N VAL A 252 -25.50 -28.03 -68.48
CA VAL A 252 -26.52 -27.65 -69.47
C VAL A 252 -25.93 -27.61 -70.89
N LEU A 253 -24.71 -27.11 -71.06
CA LEU A 253 -24.02 -27.05 -72.35
C LEU A 253 -23.65 -28.44 -72.86
N ASP A 254 -23.16 -29.32 -71.99
CA ASP A 254 -22.83 -30.70 -72.32
C ASP A 254 -24.08 -31.46 -72.77
N ALA A 255 -25.19 -31.35 -72.02
CA ALA A 255 -26.47 -31.93 -72.42
C ALA A 255 -27.00 -31.39 -73.76
N ALA A 256 -26.74 -30.11 -74.06
CA ALA A 256 -27.09 -29.52 -75.35
C ALA A 256 -26.21 -30.06 -76.49
N ALA A 257 -24.92 -30.25 -76.25
CA ALA A 257 -23.97 -30.84 -77.21
C ALA A 257 -24.34 -32.29 -77.55
N GLU A 258 -24.69 -33.09 -76.53
CA GLU A 258 -25.16 -34.46 -76.72
C GLU A 258 -26.45 -34.54 -77.55
N ALA A 259 -27.37 -33.59 -77.35
CA ALA A 259 -28.61 -33.52 -78.10
C ALA A 259 -28.36 -33.15 -79.58
N ASP A 260 -27.48 -32.19 -79.85
CA ASP A 260 -27.09 -31.78 -81.21
C ASP A 260 -26.38 -32.92 -81.96
N ALA A 261 -25.52 -33.68 -81.27
CA ALA A 261 -24.83 -34.84 -81.84
C ALA A 261 -25.76 -36.03 -82.18
N ALA A 262 -27.00 -36.02 -81.68
CA ALA A 262 -27.98 -37.08 -81.91
C ALA A 262 -28.92 -36.81 -83.10
N GLU A 263 -28.94 -35.60 -83.66
CA GLU A 263 -29.72 -35.22 -84.86
C GLU A 263 -28.99 -35.52 -86.18
#